data_AF-A0A1G3ZPA2-F1
#
_entry.id   AF-A0A1G3ZPA2-F1
#
_cell.length_a   1.000
_cell.length_b   1.000
_cell.length_c   1.000
_cell.angle_alpha   90.00
_cell.angle_beta   90.00
_cell.angle_gamma   90.00
#
_symmetry.space_group_name_H-M   'P 1'
#
loop_
_entity.id
_entity.type
_entity.pdbx_description
1 polymer ?
#
loop_
_entity_poly.entity_id
_entity_poly.type
_entity_poly.pdbx_seq_one_letter_code
_entity_poly.pdbx_strand_id
1 'polypeptide(L)'
;MVTNKIKRLAEYESKAAKLRQAIERQRDRELGSLHEKYGYDSVHALIKAIRAAAVSGGKRGGSRGRRRRARITPAMRQKIKAAIVGGSTGAQVAAKFGISLPSVHNIKKQFGLTKPRK
;
A
#
# COMPACT_ATOMS: atom_id res chain seq x y z
N MET A 1 57.78 11.34 -23.49
CA MET A 1 57.69 9.87 -23.36
C MET A 1 56.31 9.45 -22.88
N VAL A 2 55.60 8.64 -23.68
CA VAL A 2 54.23 8.16 -23.40
C VAL A 2 54.21 7.17 -22.22
N THR A 3 55.25 6.35 -22.10
CA THR A 3 55.45 5.39 -21.00
C THR A 3 55.45 6.05 -19.61
N ASN A 4 56.11 7.20 -19.46
CA ASN A 4 56.10 7.97 -18.20
C ASN A 4 54.71 8.53 -17.87
N LYS A 5 53.92 8.90 -18.89
CA LYS A 5 52.53 9.36 -18.69
C LYS A 5 51.63 8.21 -18.26
N ILE A 6 51.80 7.00 -18.83
CA ILE A 6 51.03 5.80 -18.45
C ILE A 6 51.34 5.41 -16.99
N LYS A 7 52.61 5.41 -16.56
CA LYS A 7 52.96 5.14 -15.16
C LYS A 7 52.31 6.13 -14.19
N ARG A 8 52.34 7.42 -14.52
CA ARG A 8 51.66 8.47 -13.73
C ARG A 8 50.15 8.29 -13.68
N LEU A 9 49.53 7.85 -14.79
CA LEU A 9 48.10 7.55 -14.82
C LEU A 9 47.75 6.44 -13.82
N ALA A 10 48.50 5.33 -13.83
CA ALA A 10 48.29 4.21 -12.90
C ALA A 10 48.49 4.63 -11.43
N GLU A 11 49.47 5.50 -11.15
CA GLU A 11 49.66 6.09 -9.81
C GLU A 11 48.47 6.95 -9.38
N TYR A 12 47.93 7.78 -10.29
CA TYR A 12 46.76 8.60 -10.00
C TYR A 12 45.50 7.77 -9.79
N GLU A 13 45.29 6.74 -10.58
CA GLU A 13 44.18 5.79 -10.38
C GLU A 13 44.30 5.08 -9.03
N SER A 14 45.50 4.65 -8.65
CA SER A 14 45.76 4.05 -7.34
C SER A 14 45.48 5.03 -6.18
N LYS A 15 45.88 6.30 -6.33
CA LYS A 15 45.57 7.36 -5.36
C LYS A 15 44.07 7.65 -5.29
N ALA A 16 43.39 7.70 -6.44
CA ALA A 16 41.95 7.91 -6.52
C ALA A 16 41.17 6.76 -5.87
N ALA A 17 41.60 5.51 -6.06
CA ALA A 17 41.01 4.35 -5.42
C ALA A 17 41.13 4.43 -3.89
N LYS A 18 42.32 4.78 -3.37
CA LYS A 18 42.54 4.98 -1.92
C LYS A 18 41.66 6.11 -1.36
N LEU A 19 41.57 7.23 -2.07
CA LEU A 19 40.72 8.36 -1.67
C LEU A 19 39.24 7.98 -1.65
N ARG A 20 38.75 7.24 -2.66
CA ARG A 20 37.37 6.75 -2.67
C ARG A 20 37.06 5.88 -1.47
N GLN A 21 37.94 4.93 -1.13
CA GLN A 21 37.77 4.08 0.05
C GLN A 21 37.78 4.88 1.36
N ALA A 22 38.62 5.92 1.47
CA ALA A 22 38.62 6.79 2.65
C ALA A 22 37.31 7.57 2.79
N ILE A 23 36.79 8.09 1.67
CA ILE A 23 35.50 8.81 1.63
C ILE A 23 34.35 7.89 2.02
N GLU A 24 34.30 6.65 1.50
CA GLU A 24 33.25 5.69 1.86
C GLU A 24 33.27 5.37 3.36
N ARG A 25 34.46 5.09 3.92
CA ARG A 25 34.61 4.84 5.37
C ARG A 25 34.16 6.03 6.21
N GLN A 26 34.48 7.24 5.80
CA GLN A 26 34.05 8.45 6.50
C GLN A 26 32.54 8.62 6.41
N ARG A 27 31.96 8.42 5.22
CA ARG A 27 30.52 8.52 4.98
C ARG A 27 29.75 7.52 5.84
N ASP A 28 30.22 6.28 5.94
CA ASP A 28 29.53 5.25 6.73
C ASP A 28 29.54 5.57 8.23
N ARG A 29 30.66 6.11 8.74
CA ARG A 29 30.75 6.61 10.13
C ARG A 29 29.79 7.78 10.37
N GLU A 30 29.77 8.74 9.46
CA GLU A 30 28.89 9.90 9.54
C GLU A 30 27.41 9.50 9.52
N LEU A 31 27.03 8.61 8.60
CA LEU A 31 25.66 8.08 8.51
C LEU A 31 25.25 7.31 9.78
N GLY A 32 26.17 6.55 10.38
CA GLY A 32 25.96 5.89 11.66
C GLY A 32 25.65 6.89 12.78
N SER A 33 26.44 7.96 12.90
CA SER A 33 26.26 9.01 13.93
C SER A 33 25.11 9.99 13.66
N LEU A 34 24.46 9.90 12.49
CA LEU A 34 23.50 10.91 12.05
C LEU A 34 22.27 10.98 12.96
N HIS A 35 21.84 9.84 13.50
CA HIS A 35 20.68 9.78 14.40
C HIS A 35 20.91 10.58 15.68
N GLU A 36 22.11 10.53 16.26
CA GLU A 36 22.49 11.29 17.46
C GLU A 36 22.47 12.80 17.20
N LYS A 37 23.00 13.25 16.04
CA LYS A 37 23.04 14.69 15.68
C LYS A 37 21.65 15.33 15.62
N TYR A 38 20.64 14.55 15.26
CA TYR A 38 19.25 15.01 15.18
C TYR A 38 18.41 14.58 16.39
N GLY A 39 19.04 14.05 17.45
CA GLY A 39 18.36 13.71 18.70
C GLY A 39 17.43 12.50 18.61
N TYR A 40 17.69 11.56 17.72
CA TYR A 40 16.95 10.30 17.63
C TYR A 40 17.68 9.20 18.40
N ASP A 41 16.94 8.40 19.17
CA ASP A 41 17.49 7.28 19.97
C ASP A 41 18.04 6.13 19.11
N SER A 42 17.66 6.06 17.83
CA SER A 42 18.14 5.03 16.91
C SER A 42 18.11 5.47 15.46
N VAL A 43 18.93 4.81 14.64
CA VAL A 43 18.90 4.92 13.17
C VAL A 43 17.51 4.61 12.63
N HIS A 44 16.79 3.66 13.23
CA HIS A 44 15.43 3.32 12.82
C HIS A 44 14.45 4.48 13.06
N ALA A 45 14.56 5.15 14.21
CA ALA A 45 13.75 6.33 14.53
C ALA A 45 14.00 7.47 13.54
N LEU A 46 15.28 7.71 13.19
CA LEU A 46 15.64 8.68 12.15
C LEU A 46 15.04 8.31 10.78
N ILE A 47 15.18 7.05 10.33
CA ILE A 47 14.61 6.60 9.04
C ILE A 47 13.09 6.79 9.02
N LYS A 48 12.41 6.46 10.12
CA LYS A 48 10.95 6.66 10.25
C LYS A 48 10.58 8.14 10.12
N ALA A 49 11.32 9.03 10.78
CA ALA A 49 11.10 10.47 10.69
C ALA A 49 11.37 11.01 9.28
N ILE A 50 12.46 10.58 8.62
CA ILE A 50 12.77 10.95 7.24
C ILE A 50 11.66 10.50 6.30
N ARG A 51 11.17 9.26 6.42
CA ARG A 51 10.05 8.76 5.61
C ARG A 51 8.77 9.56 5.86
N ALA A 52 8.47 9.88 7.11
CA ALA A 52 7.30 10.69 7.45
C ALA A 52 7.40 12.11 6.88
N ALA A 53 8.58 12.74 6.97
CA ALA A 53 8.86 14.04 6.39
C ALA A 53 8.78 14.01 4.85
N ALA A 54 9.34 13.01 4.20
CA ALA A 54 9.28 12.82 2.75
C ALA A 54 7.84 12.60 2.23
N VAL A 55 7.01 11.90 3.01
CA VAL A 55 5.59 11.66 2.67
C VAL A 55 4.70 12.87 3.00
N SER A 56 5.13 13.78 3.88
CA SER A 56 4.35 14.97 4.25
C SER A 56 4.11 15.93 3.08
N GLY A 57 4.92 15.86 2.01
CA GLY A 57 4.67 16.55 0.74
C GLY A 57 3.52 15.95 -0.10
N GLY A 58 2.97 14.80 0.29
CA GLY A 58 1.98 14.05 -0.48
C GLY A 58 1.05 13.23 0.40
N LYS A 59 0.30 13.90 1.29
CA LYS A 59 -0.76 13.27 2.09
C LYS A 59 -1.97 12.89 1.21
N ARG A 60 -1.81 11.93 0.29
CA ARG A 60 -2.94 11.19 -0.29
C ARG A 60 -3.30 10.11 0.71
N GLY A 61 -4.27 10.42 1.57
CA GLY A 61 -4.83 9.51 2.55
C GLY A 61 -5.10 8.15 1.91
N GLY A 62 -4.41 7.12 2.41
CA GLY A 62 -4.57 5.75 1.94
C GLY A 62 -6.04 5.37 2.05
N SER A 63 -6.70 5.24 0.91
CA SER A 63 -8.05 4.72 0.81
C SER A 63 -8.06 3.34 1.47
N ARG A 64 -8.74 3.22 2.61
CA ARG A 64 -8.97 1.93 3.27
C ARG A 64 -9.46 0.96 2.20
N GLY A 65 -8.65 -0.07 1.94
CA GLY A 65 -8.78 -0.96 0.78
C GLY A 65 -10.23 -1.31 0.48
N ARG A 66 -10.64 -1.11 -0.78
CA ARG A 66 -12.00 -1.36 -1.25
C ARG A 66 -12.36 -2.82 -0.97
N ARG A 67 -13.28 -3.06 -0.03
CA ARG A 67 -13.79 -4.40 0.32
C ARG A 67 -14.18 -5.15 -0.97
N ARG A 68 -13.65 -6.37 -1.12
CA ARG A 68 -13.95 -7.24 -2.27
C ARG A 68 -15.46 -7.51 -2.27
N ARG A 69 -16.15 -7.16 -3.36
CA ARG A 69 -17.60 -7.37 -3.49
C ARG A 69 -17.90 -8.87 -3.47
N ALA A 70 -18.94 -9.28 -2.74
CA ALA A 70 -19.44 -10.65 -2.74
C ALA A 70 -19.91 -11.05 -4.15
N ARG A 71 -19.53 -12.24 -4.63
CA ARG A 71 -20.01 -12.79 -5.91
C ARG A 71 -21.35 -13.47 -5.68
N ILE A 72 -22.41 -12.89 -6.23
CA ILE A 72 -23.77 -13.42 -6.13
C ILE A 72 -23.96 -14.51 -7.20
N THR A 73 -23.85 -15.77 -6.81
CA THR A 73 -24.08 -16.94 -7.70
C THR A 73 -25.58 -17.17 -7.95
N PRO A 74 -25.97 -17.87 -9.04
CA PRO A 74 -27.38 -18.18 -9.33
C PRO A 74 -28.07 -18.97 -8.21
N ALA A 75 -27.38 -19.96 -7.63
CA ALA A 75 -27.88 -20.73 -6.49
C ALA A 75 -28.13 -19.85 -5.25
N MET A 76 -27.29 -18.84 -5.02
CA MET A 76 -27.49 -17.87 -3.93
C MET A 76 -28.72 -17.00 -4.17
N ARG A 77 -29.04 -16.64 -5.42
CA ARG A 77 -30.26 -15.87 -5.75
C ARG A 77 -31.54 -16.64 -5.44
N GLN A 78 -31.57 -17.95 -5.69
CA GLN A 78 -32.72 -18.79 -5.35
C GLN A 78 -32.92 -18.90 -3.83
N LYS A 79 -31.83 -19.06 -3.06
CA LYS A 79 -31.89 -19.04 -1.58
C LYS A 79 -32.40 -17.70 -1.05
N ILE A 80 -31.98 -16.59 -1.66
CA ILE A 80 -32.47 -15.24 -1.33
C ILE A 80 -33.96 -15.09 -1.68
N LYS A 81 -34.41 -15.61 -2.83
CA LYS A 81 -35.83 -15.62 -3.21
C LYS A 81 -36.67 -16.37 -2.20
N ALA A 82 -36.27 -17.58 -1.82
CA ALA A 82 -36.97 -18.40 -0.84
C ALA A 82 -37.07 -17.69 0.53
N ALA A 83 -35.99 -17.05 0.98
CA ALA A 83 -36.00 -16.29 2.23
C ALA A 83 -36.94 -15.07 2.19
N ILE A 84 -37.03 -14.39 1.04
CA ILE A 84 -37.93 -13.24 0.85
C ILE A 84 -39.40 -13.68 0.78
N VAL A 85 -39.70 -14.79 0.09
CA VAL A 85 -41.06 -15.35 0.02
C VAL A 85 -41.49 -15.89 1.39
N GLY A 86 -40.56 -16.47 2.15
CA GLY A 86 -40.77 -16.89 3.54
C GLY A 86 -40.88 -15.75 4.56
N GLY A 87 -41.06 -14.50 4.12
CA GLY A 87 -41.36 -13.36 4.99
C GLY A 87 -40.16 -12.64 5.62
N SER A 88 -38.92 -13.02 5.31
CA SER A 88 -37.74 -12.32 5.85
C SER A 88 -37.61 -10.91 5.25
N THR A 89 -37.23 -9.94 6.08
CA THR A 89 -37.04 -8.56 5.63
C THR A 89 -35.76 -8.43 4.78
N GLY A 90 -35.72 -7.45 3.87
CA GLY A 90 -34.56 -7.24 3.00
C GLY A 90 -33.26 -6.95 3.77
N ALA A 91 -33.37 -6.34 4.96
CA ALA A 91 -32.24 -6.06 5.83
C ALA A 91 -31.69 -7.33 6.51
N GLN A 92 -32.56 -8.21 6.97
CA GLN A 92 -32.17 -9.51 7.54
C GLN A 92 -31.49 -10.40 6.49
N VAL A 93 -32.01 -10.40 5.26
CA VAL A 93 -31.41 -11.13 4.13
C VAL A 93 -30.03 -10.57 3.78
N ALA A 94 -29.88 -9.24 3.73
CA ALA A 94 -28.59 -8.60 3.49
C ALA A 94 -27.53 -9.00 4.52
N ALA A 95 -27.90 -8.98 5.82
CA ALA A 95 -27.03 -9.38 6.91
C ALA A 95 -26.67 -10.88 6.86
N LYS A 96 -27.67 -11.75 6.66
CA LYS A 96 -27.50 -13.21 6.63
C LYS A 96 -26.64 -13.70 5.47
N PHE A 97 -26.76 -13.07 4.30
CA PHE A 97 -26.02 -13.47 3.10
C PHE A 97 -24.77 -12.62 2.83
N GLY A 98 -24.47 -11.61 3.66
CA GLY A 98 -23.30 -10.75 3.50
C GLY A 98 -23.33 -9.90 2.22
N ILE A 99 -24.53 -9.47 1.81
CA ILE A 99 -24.80 -8.75 0.55
C ILE A 99 -25.31 -7.34 0.88
N SER A 100 -25.05 -6.38 -0.01
CA SER A 100 -25.56 -5.02 0.17
C SER A 100 -27.09 -4.93 -0.05
N LEU A 101 -27.75 -4.01 0.65
CA LEU A 101 -29.19 -3.75 0.47
C LEU A 101 -29.60 -3.49 -0.99
N PRO A 102 -28.83 -2.72 -1.80
CA PRO A 102 -29.14 -2.53 -3.22
C PRO A 102 -29.14 -3.84 -4.02
N SER A 103 -28.24 -4.77 -3.71
CA SER A 103 -28.20 -6.07 -4.37
C SER A 103 -29.41 -6.94 -4.03
N VAL A 104 -29.91 -6.89 -2.79
CA VAL A 104 -31.18 -7.55 -2.43
C VAL A 104 -32.35 -6.95 -3.22
N HIS A 105 -32.38 -5.63 -3.40
CA HIS A 105 -33.41 -4.97 -4.19
C HIS A 105 -33.35 -5.32 -5.69
N ASN A 106 -32.15 -5.42 -6.27
CA ASN A 106 -31.97 -5.87 -7.65
C ASN A 106 -32.44 -7.32 -7.85
N ILE A 107 -32.21 -8.20 -6.88
CA ILE A 107 -32.72 -9.58 -6.90
C ILE A 107 -34.25 -9.58 -6.80
N LYS A 108 -34.86 -8.75 -5.95
CA LYS A 108 -36.32 -8.60 -5.88
C LYS A 108 -36.92 -8.17 -7.23
N LYS A 109 -36.29 -7.21 -7.92
CA LYS A 109 -36.71 -6.78 -9.27
C LYS A 109 -36.60 -7.90 -10.30
N GLN A 110 -35.50 -8.66 -10.30
CA GLN A 110 -35.31 -9.79 -11.21
C GLN A 110 -36.36 -10.88 -11.05
N PHE A 111 -36.87 -11.08 -9.84
CA PHE A 111 -37.93 -12.04 -9.55
C PHE A 111 -39.34 -11.44 -9.60
N GLY A 112 -39.50 -10.18 -10.03
CA GLY A 112 -40.82 -9.52 -10.10
C GLY A 112 -41.48 -9.28 -8.74
N LEU A 113 -40.73 -9.36 -7.64
CA LEU A 113 -41.24 -9.24 -6.26
C LEU A 113 -41.35 -7.79 -5.78
N THR A 114 -41.37 -6.81 -6.70
CA THR A 114 -41.50 -5.39 -6.38
C THR A 114 -42.82 -4.85 -6.92
N LYS A 115 -43.56 -4.14 -6.07
CA LYS A 115 -44.77 -3.42 -6.48
C LYS A 115 -44.41 -2.37 -7.55
N PRO A 116 -45.09 -2.35 -8.71
CA PRO A 116 -44.91 -1.27 -9.67
C PRO A 116 -45.36 0.05 -9.02
N ARG A 117 -44.59 1.11 -9.23
CA ARG A 117 -45.03 2.46 -8.86
C ARG A 117 -46.11 2.88 -9.86
N LYS A 118 -47.29 3.22 -9.36
CA LYS A 118 -48.27 4.04 -10.11
C LYS A 118 -47.78 5.48 -10.11
#